data_AF-A0A432SX78-F1
#
_entry.id   AF-A0A432SX78-F1
#
_cell.length_a   1.000
_cell.length_b   1.000
_cell.length_c   1.000
_cell.angle_alpha   90.00
_cell.angle_beta   90.00
_cell.angle_gamma   90.00
#
_symmetry.space_group_name_H-M   'P 1'
#
loop_
_entity.id
_entity.type
_entity.pdbx_description
1 polymer ?
#
loop_
_entity_poly.entity_id
_entity_poly.type
_entity_poly.pdbx_seq_one_letter_code
_entity_poly.pdbx_strand_id
1 'polypeptide(L)' 'MVYTHRRVRSAYRSLVSNLPYFFTYKKYPELEIQNTTNHLDCGLFTPMKMLLKIHHGIDIKMKKKLIMDYLENIEK' A
#
# COMPACT_ATOMS: atom_id res chain seq x y z
N MET A 1 -24.87 -19.10 1.34
CA MET A 1 -25.30 -18.12 2.36
C MET A 1 -24.91 -16.72 1.88
N VAL A 2 -25.88 -15.87 1.54
CA VAL A 2 -25.63 -14.49 1.10
C VAL A 2 -25.44 -13.62 2.34
N TYR A 3 -24.30 -12.94 2.45
CA TYR A 3 -24.00 -12.08 3.58
C TYR A 3 -24.55 -10.68 3.34
N THR A 4 -25.48 -10.22 4.18
CA THR A 4 -26.10 -8.88 4.11
C THR A 4 -25.07 -7.75 4.08
N HIS A 5 -23.96 -7.88 4.81
CA HIS A 5 -22.88 -6.89 4.85
C HIS A 5 -21.51 -7.50 4.52
N ARG A 6 -21.36 -8.05 3.30
CA ARG A 6 -20.11 -8.68 2.86
C ARG A 6 -18.87 -7.80 3.04
N ARG A 7 -18.95 -6.50 2.73
CA ARG A 7 -17.81 -5.55 2.85
C ARG A 7 -17.40 -5.31 4.30
N VAL A 8 -18.35 -5.01 5.18
CA VAL A 8 -18.11 -4.77 6.61
C VAL A 8 -17.54 -6.02 7.28
N ARG A 9 -18.11 -7.19 7.00
CA ARG A 9 -17.61 -8.46 7.54
C ARG A 9 -16.19 -8.76 7.07
N SER A 10 -15.87 -8.47 5.81
CA SER A 10 -14.52 -8.62 5.29
C SER A 10 -13.54 -7.66 5.96
N ALA A 11 -13.94 -6.41 6.17
CA ALA A 11 -13.13 -5.41 6.88
C ALA A 11 -12.87 -5.87 8.33
N TYR A 12 -13.91 -6.26 9.07
CA TYR A 12 -13.79 -6.79 10.43
C TYR A 12 -12.84 -7.98 10.51
N ARG A 13 -13.01 -8.96 9.61
CA ARG A 13 -12.11 -10.12 9.53
C ARG A 13 -10.65 -9.72 9.30
N SER A 14 -10.41 -8.76 8.40
CA SER A 14 -9.07 -8.23 8.14
C SER A 14 -8.47 -7.56 9.38
N LEU A 15 -9.25 -6.78 10.11
CA LEU A 15 -8.79 -6.15 11.35
C LEU A 15 -8.39 -7.21 12.39
N VAL A 16 -9.22 -8.22 12.59
CA VAL A 16 -8.95 -9.29 13.57
C VAL A 16 -7.72 -10.12 13.16
N SER A 17 -7.60 -10.50 11.89
CA SER A 17 -6.47 -11.31 11.43
C SER A 17 -5.14 -10.56 11.46
N ASN A 18 -5.17 -9.23 11.24
CA ASN A 18 -3.96 -8.40 11.19
C ASN A 18 -3.65 -7.69 12.52
N LEU A 19 -4.51 -7.84 13.53
CA LEU A 19 -4.37 -7.18 14.83
C LEU A 19 -2.98 -7.36 15.48
N PRO A 20 -2.32 -8.53 15.42
CA PRO A 20 -0.98 -8.70 15.98
C PRO A 20 0.09 -7.77 15.36
N TYR A 21 -0.15 -7.27 14.14
CA TYR A 21 0.80 -6.46 13.38
C TYR A 21 0.56 -4.95 13.49
N PHE A 22 -0.59 -4.50 13.98
CA PHE A 22 -0.96 -3.07 13.95
C PHE A 22 -0.11 -2.19 14.86
N PHE A 23 0.40 -2.76 15.95
CA PHE A 23 1.16 -2.03 16.96
C PHE A 23 2.62 -2.50 17.02
N THR A 24 3.14 -3.06 15.93
CA THR A 24 4.55 -3.48 15.83
C THR A 24 5.51 -2.33 16.10
N TYR A 25 5.21 -1.14 15.58
CA TYR A 25 6.01 0.07 15.86
C TYR A 25 6.05 0.46 17.35
N LYS A 26 5.02 0.12 18.13
CA LYS A 26 5.02 0.32 19.59
C LYS A 26 5.74 -0.81 20.33
N LYS A 27 5.63 -2.03 19.82
CA LYS A 27 6.23 -3.22 20.42
C LYS A 27 7.75 -3.26 20.25
N TYR A 28 8.24 -2.70 19.14
CA TYR A 28 9.64 -2.70 18.74
C TYR A 28 10.12 -1.28 18.38
N PRO A 29 10.24 -0.37 19.39
CA PRO A 29 10.67 1.01 19.15
C PRO A 29 12.09 1.11 18.57
N GLU A 30 12.95 0.11 18.80
CA GLU A 30 14.31 0.02 18.27
C GLU A 30 14.39 -0.12 16.75
N LEU A 31 13.29 -0.52 16.10
CA LEU A 31 13.21 -0.61 14.65
C LEU A 31 12.88 0.75 13.99
N GLU A 32 12.63 1.80 14.79
CA GLU A 32 12.32 3.17 14.34
C GLU A 32 11.20 3.22 13.29
N ILE A 33 10.26 2.26 13.36
CA ILE A 33 9.13 2.18 12.44
C ILE A 33 8.25 3.41 12.66
N GLN A 34 8.03 4.15 11.58
CA GLN A 34 7.17 5.32 11.61
C GLN A 34 5.73 4.91 11.97
N ASN A 35 5.09 5.70 12.83
CA ASN A 35 3.69 5.48 13.24
C ASN A 35 2.67 5.98 12.19
N THR A 36 3.14 6.60 11.10
CA THR A 36 2.32 7.07 9.98
C THR A 36 2.79 6.48 8.66
N THR A 37 1.88 6.32 7.72
CA THR A 37 2.18 5.85 6.36
C THR A 37 2.41 7.00 5.38
N ASN A 38 2.60 8.25 5.88
CA ASN A 38 2.70 9.46 5.06
C ASN A 38 3.81 9.38 4.00
N HIS A 39 4.95 8.79 4.37
CA HIS A 39 6.07 8.59 3.45
C HIS A 39 5.70 7.68 2.28
N LEU A 40 4.85 6.67 2.52
CA LEU A 40 4.38 5.75 1.48
C LEU A 40 3.21 6.33 0.69
N ASP A 41 2.11 6.70 1.35
CA ASP A 41 0.87 7.08 0.67
C ASP A 41 0.98 8.41 -0.10
N CYS A 42 1.40 9.46 0.59
CA CYS A 42 1.54 10.80 0.00
C CYS A 42 2.90 11.00 -0.66
N GLY A 43 3.98 10.46 -0.09
CA GLY A 43 5.33 10.59 -0.62
C GLY A 43 5.56 9.73 -1.86
N LEU A 44 5.66 8.41 -1.66
CA LEU A 44 6.06 7.45 -2.68
C LEU A 44 4.97 7.18 -3.74
N PHE A 45 3.74 6.90 -3.30
CA PHE A 45 2.71 6.35 -4.18
C PHE A 45 1.93 7.41 -4.97
N THR A 46 1.88 8.65 -4.50
CA THR A 46 1.17 9.73 -5.20
C THR A 46 1.82 10.09 -6.55
N PRO A 47 3.13 10.44 -6.61
CA PRO A 47 3.83 10.67 -7.88
C PRO A 47 3.81 9.45 -8.80
N MET A 48 4.01 8.24 -8.25
CA MET A 48 3.90 7.00 -9.03
C MET A 48 2.53 6.85 -9.70
N LYS A 49 1.43 7.09 -8.96
CA LYS A 49 0.07 7.04 -9.51
C LYS A 49 -0.16 8.11 -10.57
N MET A 50 0.41 9.31 -10.42
CA MET A 50 0.32 10.37 -11.44
C MET A 50 0.98 9.93 -12.76
N LEU A 51 2.21 9.39 -12.70
CA LEU A 51 2.91 8.88 -13.87
C LEU A 51 2.14 7.75 -14.57
N LEU A 52 1.60 6.81 -13.80
CA LEU A 52 0.79 5.71 -14.35
C LEU A 52 -0.55 6.17 -14.93
N LYS A 53 -1.11 7.28 -14.44
CA LYS A 53 -2.40 7.81 -14.91
C LYS A 53 -2.29 8.40 -16.32
N ILE A 54 -1.13 8.95 -16.70
CA ILE A 54 -0.94 9.54 -18.04
C ILE A 54 -1.19 8.52 -19.16
N HIS A 55 -0.87 7.23 -18.91
CA HIS A 55 -1.02 6.15 -19.88
C HIS A 55 -2.12 5.15 -19.47
N HIS A 56 -3.38 5.56 -19.61
CA HIS A 56 -4.55 4.76 -19.23
C HIS A 56 -4.71 3.41 -19.95
N GLY A 57 -4.12 3.24 -21.14
CA GLY A 57 -4.22 2.04 -21.98
C GLY A 57 -3.02 1.09 -21.89
N ILE A 58 -2.17 1.22 -20.87
CA ILE A 58 -0.94 0.45 -20.78
C ILE A 58 -1.20 -1.01 -20.40
N ASP A 59 -0.50 -1.94 -21.05
CA ASP A 59 -0.57 -3.36 -20.68
C ASP A 59 -0.07 -3.59 -19.25
N ILE A 60 -0.60 -4.63 -18.59
CA ILE A 60 -0.25 -4.97 -17.21
C ILE A 60 1.26 -5.27 -17.08
N LYS A 61 1.89 -5.90 -18.08
CA LYS A 61 3.34 -6.18 -18.05
C LYS A 61 4.14 -4.89 -18.05
N MET A 62 3.76 -3.95 -18.90
CA MET A 62 4.43 -2.66 -19.00
C MET A 62 4.17 -1.80 -17.75
N LYS A 63 2.95 -1.85 -17.18
CA LYS A 63 2.64 -1.21 -15.90
C LYS A 63 3.54 -1.69 -14.77
N LYS A 64 3.77 -3.01 -14.69
CA LYS A 64 4.71 -3.59 -13.71
C LYS A 64 6.13 -3.12 -13.96
N LYS A 65 6.59 -3.09 -15.22
CA LYS A 65 7.92 -2.60 -15.57
C LYS A 65 8.13 -1.15 -15.15
N LEU A 66 7.16 -0.28 -15.39
CA LEU A 66 7.20 1.12 -14.95
C LEU A 66 7.22 1.27 -13.43
N ILE A 67 6.45 0.44 -12.70
CA ILE A 67 6.49 0.46 -11.23
C ILE A 67 7.87 0.04 -10.73
N MET A 68 8.46 -1.01 -11.30
CA MET A 68 9.81 -1.46 -10.92
C MET A 68 10.85 -0.38 -11.21
N ASP A 69 10.83 0.18 -12.42
CA ASP A 69 11.73 1.26 -12.84
C ASP A 69 11.58 2.51 -11.95
N TYR A 70 10.36 2.88 -11.60
CA TYR A 70 10.10 3.99 -10.68
C TYR A 70 10.69 3.73 -9.30
N LEU A 71 10.53 2.52 -8.74
CA LEU A 71 11.06 2.17 -7.43
C LEU A 71 12.60 2.06 -7.43
N GLU A 72 13.21 1.59 -8.51
CA GLU A 72 14.68 1.45 -8.64
C GLU A 72 15.40 2.80 -8.84
N ASN A 73 14.70 3.81 -9.34
CA ASN A 73 15.27 5.12 -9.65
C ASN A 73 14.77 6.25 -8.75
N ILE A 74 14.01 5.97 -7.70
CA ILE A 74 13.47 7.03 -6.84
C ILE A 74 14.53 7.77 -6.01
N GLU A 75 15.68 7.13 -5.76
CA GLU A 75 16.78 7.68 -4.96
C GLU A 75 17.92 8.27 -5.81
N LYS A 76 17.84 8.16 -7.15
CA LYS A 76 18.81 8.76 -8.09
C LYS A 76 18.37 10.17 -8.48
#